data_AF-W4RIZ4-F1
#
_entry.id   AF-W4RIZ4-F1
#
_cell.length_a   1.000
_cell.length_b   1.000
_cell.length_c   1.000
_cell.angle_alpha   90.00
_cell.angle_beta   90.00
_cell.angle_gamma   90.00
#
_symmetry.space_group_name_H-M   'P 1'
#
loop_
_entity.id
_entity.type
_entity.pdbx_description
1 polymer ?
#
loop_
_entity_poly.entity_id
_entity_poly.type
_entity_poly.pdbx_seq_one_letter_code
_entity_poly.pdbx_strand_id
1 'polypeptide(L)'
;METIHFPDEVRNAVDVPNVPEEDKVTEKELDTAIMLIDQLTTEFEPDKYKDDYRTALLELIEAKRTGKELVTPTEKEPVSNVTDLMAALQASIDRTKPEKKKEAAPAAKKKKTAAKPKAKEKKQA
;
A
#
# COMPACT_ATOMS: atom_id res chain seq x y z
N MET A 1 -10.04 -30.88 -25.22
CA MET A 1 -10.64 -32.03 -24.52
C MET A 1 -11.68 -31.40 -23.61
N GLU A 2 -12.96 -31.59 -23.88
CA GLU A 2 -14.01 -31.03 -23.01
C GLU A 2 -14.46 -32.09 -22.01
N THR A 3 -14.49 -31.70 -20.74
CA THR A 3 -14.88 -32.53 -19.62
C THR A 3 -16.33 -32.21 -19.29
N ILE A 4 -17.20 -33.22 -19.25
CA ILE A 4 -18.58 -33.04 -18.78
C ILE A 4 -18.56 -33.05 -17.25
N HIS A 5 -19.12 -32.02 -16.64
CA HIS A 5 -19.26 -31.90 -15.19
C HIS A 5 -20.39 -32.80 -14.66
N PHE A 6 -20.18 -33.36 -13.47
CA PHE A 6 -21.23 -34.11 -12.77
C PHE A 6 -22.24 -33.17 -12.11
N PRO A 7 -23.50 -33.59 -11.87
CA PRO A 7 -24.54 -32.73 -11.32
C PRO A 7 -24.20 -32.11 -9.95
N ASP A 8 -23.34 -32.76 -9.16
CA ASP A 8 -22.86 -32.31 -7.85
C ASP A 8 -21.72 -31.27 -7.94
N GLU A 9 -21.02 -31.18 -9.06
CA GLU A 9 -19.98 -30.17 -9.31
C GLU A 9 -20.57 -28.82 -9.77
N VAL A 10 -21.83 -28.81 -10.23
CA VAL A 10 -22.51 -27.61 -10.74
C VAL A 10 -23.44 -27.06 -9.68
N ARG A 11 -23.14 -25.86 -9.18
CA ARG A 11 -24.03 -25.11 -8.26
C ARG A 11 -24.94 -24.16 -9.02
N ASN A 12 -26.18 -24.02 -8.56
CA ASN A 12 -27.06 -22.99 -9.10
C ASN A 12 -26.57 -21.61 -8.67
N ALA A 13 -26.55 -20.64 -9.59
CA ALA A 13 -26.09 -19.28 -9.30
C ALA A 13 -26.91 -18.60 -8.19
N VAL A 14 -28.19 -18.96 -8.08
CA VAL A 14 -29.11 -18.42 -7.05
C VAL A 14 -28.74 -18.89 -5.64
N ASP A 15 -28.08 -20.05 -5.51
CA ASP A 15 -27.66 -20.59 -4.22
C ASP A 15 -26.35 -19.97 -3.70
N VAL A 16 -25.71 -19.11 -4.50
CA VAL A 16 -24.46 -18.44 -4.13
C VAL A 16 -24.79 -17.17 -3.34
N PRO A 17 -24.42 -17.10 -2.04
CA PRO A 17 -24.69 -15.92 -1.23
C PRO A 17 -23.91 -14.71 -1.74
N ASN A 18 -24.48 -13.51 -1.58
CA ASN A 18 -23.89 -12.22 -1.96
C ASN A 18 -23.73 -11.97 -3.46
N VAL A 19 -24.44 -12.70 -4.32
CA VAL A 19 -24.54 -12.33 -5.74
C VAL A 19 -25.68 -11.32 -5.92
N PRO A 20 -25.42 -10.09 -6.39
CA PRO A 20 -26.47 -9.11 -6.67
C PRO A 20 -27.41 -9.61 -7.78
N GLU A 21 -28.72 -9.41 -7.62
CA GLU A 21 -29.74 -9.82 -8.62
C GLU A 21 -29.80 -8.89 -9.85
N GLU A 22 -29.25 -7.67 -9.77
CA GLU A 22 -29.28 -6.68 -10.86
C GLU A 22 -27.88 -6.15 -11.21
N ASP A 23 -27.46 -6.42 -12.45
CA ASP A 23 -26.29 -5.84 -13.10
C ASP A 23 -26.61 -4.47 -13.72
N LYS A 24 -26.82 -3.44 -12.89
CA LYS A 24 -26.87 -2.05 -13.40
C LYS A 24 -25.49 -1.41 -13.32
N VAL A 25 -24.56 -1.92 -14.13
CA VAL A 25 -23.24 -1.30 -14.31
C VAL A 25 -23.38 -0.13 -15.27
N THR A 26 -22.81 1.02 -14.93
CA THR A 26 -22.80 2.18 -15.83
C THR A 26 -21.64 2.09 -16.83
N GLU A 27 -21.80 2.66 -18.02
CA GLU A 27 -20.73 2.66 -19.05
C GLU A 27 -19.43 3.29 -18.53
N LYS A 28 -19.52 4.33 -17.70
CA LYS A 28 -18.36 4.99 -17.09
C LYS A 28 -17.59 4.08 -16.13
N GLU A 29 -18.29 3.22 -15.39
CA GLU A 29 -17.66 2.25 -14.49
C GLU A 29 -16.96 1.14 -15.29
N LEU A 30 -17.57 0.69 -16.39
CA LEU A 30 -16.94 -0.25 -17.32
C LEU A 30 -15.66 0.32 -17.94
N ASP A 31 -15.71 1.54 -18.47
CA ASP A 31 -14.54 2.19 -19.07
C ASP A 31 -13.39 2.33 -18.07
N THR A 32 -13.72 2.67 -16.82
CA THR A 32 -12.72 2.78 -15.74
C THR A 32 -12.12 1.42 -15.39
N ALA A 33 -12.95 0.38 -15.31
CA ALA A 33 -12.48 -0.99 -15.03
C ALA A 33 -11.59 -1.53 -16.15
N ILE A 34 -11.95 -1.30 -17.42
CA ILE A 34 -11.15 -1.70 -18.59
C ILE A 34 -9.78 -1.01 -18.54
N MET A 35 -9.75 0.32 -18.31
CA MET A 35 -8.49 1.05 -18.18
C MET A 35 -7.60 0.48 -17.07
N LEU A 36 -8.17 0.08 -15.92
CA LEU A 36 -7.42 -0.54 -14.83
C LEU A 36 -6.88 -1.92 -15.23
N ILE A 37 -7.68 -2.73 -15.91
CA ILE A 37 -7.26 -4.04 -16.42
C ILE A 37 -6.11 -3.86 -17.40
N ASP A 38 -6.21 -2.92 -18.34
CA ASP A 38 -5.15 -2.67 -19.33
C ASP A 38 -3.84 -2.23 -18.68
N GLN A 39 -3.91 -1.41 -17.62
CA GLN A 39 -2.74 -0.99 -16.85
C GLN A 39 -2.07 -2.12 -16.06
N LEU A 40 -2.85 -3.12 -15.62
CA LEU A 40 -2.38 -4.28 -14.86
C LEU A 40 -2.12 -5.50 -15.73
N THR A 41 -2.47 -5.44 -17.02
CA THR A 41 -2.29 -6.53 -17.96
C THR A 41 -0.81 -6.72 -18.26
N THR A 42 -0.37 -7.96 -18.17
CA THR A 42 0.98 -8.39 -18.49
C THR A 42 0.93 -9.70 -19.27
N GLU A 43 2.00 -10.04 -19.98
CA GLU A 43 2.08 -11.33 -20.66
C GLU A 43 2.11 -12.46 -19.65
N PHE A 44 1.20 -13.42 -19.81
CA PHE A 44 1.14 -14.60 -18.96
C PHE A 44 2.24 -15.59 -19.36
N GLU A 45 3.26 -15.70 -18.53
CA GLU A 45 4.33 -16.69 -18.68
C GLU A 45 4.11 -17.85 -17.69
N PRO A 46 3.65 -19.03 -18.15
CA PRO A 46 3.32 -20.15 -17.27
C PRO A 46 4.52 -20.67 -16.47
N ASP A 47 5.74 -20.58 -17.03
CA ASP A 47 6.97 -21.06 -16.40
C ASP A 47 7.37 -20.28 -15.14
N LYS A 48 6.82 -19.06 -14.95
CA LYS A 48 7.04 -18.26 -13.73
C LYS A 48 6.29 -18.82 -12.52
N TYR A 49 5.26 -19.63 -12.74
CA TYR A 49 4.42 -20.17 -11.67
C TYR A 49 4.88 -21.59 -11.33
N LYS A 50 5.04 -21.86 -10.04
CA LYS A 50 5.44 -23.17 -9.54
C LYS A 50 4.30 -23.78 -8.74
N ASP A 51 4.18 -25.09 -8.83
CA ASP A 51 3.29 -25.86 -7.98
C ASP A 51 3.94 -26.02 -6.61
N ASP A 52 3.60 -25.10 -5.70
CA ASP A 52 4.10 -25.10 -4.33
C ASP A 52 3.69 -26.38 -3.59
N TYR A 53 2.50 -26.93 -3.88
CA TYR A 53 2.03 -28.18 -3.28
C TYR A 53 2.90 -29.36 -3.71
N ARG A 54 3.15 -29.50 -5.01
CA ARG A 54 4.01 -30.56 -5.55
C ARG A 54 5.44 -30.42 -5.02
N THR A 55 5.95 -29.20 -4.91
CA THR A 55 7.28 -28.94 -4.35
C THR A 55 7.35 -29.40 -2.90
N ALA A 56 6.40 -28.96 -2.05
CA ALA A 56 6.31 -29.36 -0.65
C ALA A 56 6.13 -30.88 -0.46
N LEU A 57 5.35 -31.53 -1.34
CA LEU A 57 5.15 -32.97 -1.30
C LEU A 57 6.44 -33.73 -1.60
N LEU A 58 7.21 -33.29 -2.61
CA LEU A 58 8.49 -33.90 -2.94
C LEU A 58 9.50 -33.76 -1.81
N GLU A 59 9.58 -32.57 -1.20
CA GLU A 59 10.42 -32.33 -0.02
C GLU A 59 10.04 -33.25 1.15
N LEU A 60 8.73 -33.43 1.39
CA LEU A 60 8.22 -34.33 2.43
C LEU A 60 8.60 -35.80 2.14
N ILE A 61 8.50 -36.23 0.89
CA ILE A 61 8.90 -37.58 0.46
C ILE A 61 10.40 -37.78 0.67
N GLU A 62 11.24 -36.81 0.29
CA GLU A 62 12.69 -36.88 0.49
C GLU A 62 13.09 -36.86 1.97
N ALA A 63 12.44 -36.05 2.79
CA ALA A 63 12.64 -36.01 4.25
C ALA A 63 12.31 -37.38 4.88
N LYS A 64 11.19 -37.99 4.49
CA LYS A 64 10.82 -39.35 4.93
C LYS A 64 11.81 -40.40 4.44
N ARG A 65 12.29 -40.31 3.19
CA ARG A 65 13.28 -41.24 2.63
C ARG A 65 14.62 -41.17 3.36
N THR A 66 15.02 -39.98 3.81
CA THR A 66 16.30 -39.75 4.48
C THR A 66 16.24 -39.91 6.01
N GLY A 67 15.08 -40.27 6.56
CA GLY A 67 14.91 -40.55 7.99
C GLY A 67 14.97 -39.31 8.90
N LYS A 68 14.80 -38.10 8.34
CA LYS A 68 14.74 -36.86 9.12
C LYS A 68 13.32 -36.64 9.64
N GLU A 69 13.16 -36.45 10.95
CA GLU A 69 11.89 -36.01 11.53
C GLU A 69 11.49 -34.64 10.96
N LEU A 70 10.23 -34.53 10.56
CA LEU A 70 9.67 -33.38 9.85
C LEU A 70 9.63 -32.17 10.78
N VAL A 71 10.31 -31.09 10.41
CA VAL A 71 10.11 -29.78 11.05
C VAL A 71 8.89 -29.14 10.39
N THR A 72 7.83 -28.90 11.15
CA THR A 72 6.67 -28.14 10.69
C THR A 72 7.11 -26.77 10.17
N PRO A 73 6.68 -26.35 8.97
CA PRO A 73 6.97 -25.01 8.47
C PRO A 73 6.48 -23.96 9.46
N THR A 74 7.37 -23.07 9.90
CA THR A 74 7.02 -21.93 10.75
C THR A 74 6.09 -21.00 9.98
N GLU A 75 4.99 -20.61 10.61
CA GLU A 75 4.01 -19.67 10.07
C GLU A 75 4.70 -18.36 9.66
N LYS A 76 4.43 -17.91 8.42
CA LYS A 76 5.07 -16.72 7.85
C LYS A 76 4.50 -15.49 8.55
N GLU A 77 5.33 -14.78 9.30
CA GLU A 77 4.89 -13.58 10.03
C GLU A 77 4.29 -12.54 9.07
N PRO A 78 3.19 -11.87 9.45
CA PRO A 78 2.58 -10.83 8.63
C PRO A 78 3.55 -9.66 8.48
N VAL A 79 3.74 -9.24 7.22
CA VAL A 79 4.59 -8.10 6.86
C VAL A 79 4.12 -6.80 7.53
N SER A 80 4.97 -6.21 8.37
CA SER A 80 4.70 -5.01 9.17
C SER A 80 4.78 -3.68 8.38
N ASN A 81 4.98 -3.74 7.06
CA ASN A 81 5.26 -2.57 6.21
C ASN A 81 4.06 -1.65 5.93
N VAL A 82 2.89 -1.90 6.54
CA VAL A 82 1.66 -1.11 6.32
C VAL A 82 1.75 0.29 6.93
N THR A 83 2.59 0.49 7.95
CA THR A 83 2.78 1.79 8.62
C THR A 83 3.49 2.83 7.75
N ASP A 84 4.40 2.41 6.87
CA ASP A 84 5.19 3.32 6.02
C ASP A 84 4.35 3.93 4.88
N LEU A 85 3.36 3.20 4.38
CA LEU A 85 2.47 3.70 3.31
C LEU A 85 1.54 4.83 3.80
N MET A 86 1.01 4.73 5.02
CA MET A 86 0.20 5.80 5.61
C MET A 86 1.04 7.04 5.88
N ALA A 87 2.28 6.87 6.34
CA ALA A 87 3.22 7.96 6.54
C ALA A 87 3.62 8.64 5.21
N ALA A 88 3.90 7.85 4.18
CA ALA A 88 4.22 8.35 2.84
C ALA A 88 3.06 9.12 2.20
N LEU A 89 1.81 8.65 2.39
CA LEU A 89 0.61 9.34 1.91
C LEU A 89 0.41 10.66 2.63
N GLN A 90 0.52 10.68 3.97
CA GLN A 90 0.40 11.90 4.77
C GLN A 90 1.46 12.94 4.36
N ALA A 91 2.71 12.51 4.15
CA ALA A 91 3.79 13.37 3.69
C ALA A 91 3.53 13.95 2.29
N SER A 92 2.89 13.20 1.40
CA SER A 92 2.49 13.67 0.06
C SER A 92 1.40 14.75 0.11
N ILE A 93 0.42 14.58 1.01
CA ILE A 93 -0.65 15.56 1.24
C ILE A 93 -0.09 16.85 1.86
N ASP A 94 0.82 16.74 2.82
CA ASP A 94 1.41 17.91 3.47
C ASP A 94 2.32 18.71 2.51
N ARG A 95 2.99 18.03 1.57
CA ARG A 95 3.82 18.66 0.53
C ARG A 95 3.00 19.38 -0.55
N THR A 96 1.74 19.00 -0.75
CA THR A 96 0.85 19.59 -1.76
C THR A 96 -0.06 20.69 -1.19
N LYS A 97 -0.02 20.94 0.12
CA LYS A 97 -0.76 22.02 0.77
C LYS A 97 -0.08 23.38 0.48
N PRO A 98 -0.78 24.34 -0.16
CA PRO A 98 -0.19 25.64 -0.45
C PRO A 98 0.09 26.38 0.86
N GLU A 99 1.33 26.82 1.07
CA GLU A 99 1.67 27.69 2.19
C GLU A 99 0.78 28.93 2.14
N LYS A 100 -0.07 29.11 3.16
CA LYS A 100 -0.71 30.40 3.41
C LYS A 100 0.41 31.40 3.67
N LYS A 101 0.72 32.15 2.61
CA LYS A 101 1.59 33.32 2.59
C LYS A 101 1.30 34.16 3.81
N LYS A 102 2.21 34.14 4.78
CA LYS A 102 2.19 35.03 5.94
C LYS A 102 2.33 36.45 5.40
N GLU A 103 1.23 37.20 5.39
CA GLU A 103 1.25 38.62 5.02
C GLU A 103 2.25 39.36 5.91
N ALA A 104 3.28 39.90 5.27
CA ALA A 104 4.20 40.84 5.88
C ALA A 104 3.47 42.18 6.04
N ALA A 105 3.26 42.61 7.28
CA ALA A 105 2.84 43.97 7.59
C ALA A 105 3.99 44.97 7.27
N PRO A 106 3.67 46.17 6.74
CA PRO A 106 4.64 47.02 6.06
C PRO A 106 5.56 47.82 7.00
N ALA A 107 6.72 48.16 6.45
CA ALA A 107 7.80 48.91 7.08
C ALA A 107 7.41 50.35 7.48
N ALA A 108 7.63 50.70 8.75
CA ALA A 108 7.69 52.08 9.21
C ALA A 108 9.16 52.54 9.27
N LYS A 109 9.56 53.40 8.31
CA LYS A 109 10.81 54.18 8.34
C LYS A 109 10.66 55.37 9.30
N LYS A 110 11.66 55.59 10.17
CA LYS A 110 12.18 56.88 10.73
C LYS A 110 13.13 56.52 11.88
N LYS A 111 14.29 57.12 12.14
CA LYS A 111 15.16 58.13 11.50
C LYS A 111 16.48 58.05 12.29
N LYS A 112 17.63 58.18 11.63
CA LYS A 112 18.97 58.22 12.24
C LYS A 112 19.10 59.39 13.23
N THR A 113 19.81 59.18 14.35
CA THR A 113 20.83 60.12 14.87
C THR A 113 21.84 59.37 15.73
N ALA A 114 23.11 59.66 15.48
CA ALA A 114 24.29 59.10 16.13
C ALA A 114 24.59 59.72 17.50
N ALA A 115 25.22 58.95 18.40
CA ALA A 115 26.40 59.33 19.20
C ALA A 115 26.60 58.39 20.42
N LYS A 116 27.73 57.67 20.44
CA LYS A 116 28.41 57.14 21.65
C LYS A 116 29.24 58.29 22.28
N PRO A 117 29.94 58.17 23.42
CA PRO A 117 29.92 57.23 24.57
C PRO A 117 30.00 57.95 25.96
N LYS A 118 29.98 57.19 27.08
CA LYS A 118 30.74 57.32 28.37
C LYS A 118 29.89 56.69 29.51
N ALA A 119 30.27 55.58 30.13
CA ALA A 119 31.36 55.31 31.09
C ALA A 119 31.08 55.78 32.53
N LYS A 120 31.29 54.83 33.48
CA LYS A 120 31.31 54.88 34.96
C LYS A 120 29.97 54.69 35.68
N GLU A 121 29.85 54.06 36.86
CA GLU A 121 30.69 53.22 37.75
C GLU A 121 29.89 53.14 39.08
N LYS A 122 29.81 51.96 39.73
CA LYS A 122 29.48 51.73 41.17
C LYS A 122 28.05 52.15 41.64
N LYS A 123 27.43 51.61 42.69
CA LYS A 123 27.80 50.67 43.76
C LYS A 123 26.48 50.17 44.41
N GLN A 124 26.52 48.96 44.93
CA GLN A 124 25.94 48.47 46.20
C GLN A 124 24.91 49.33 46.94
N ALA A 125 23.75 48.75 47.21
CA ALA A 125 23.27 48.49 48.57
C ALA A 125 22.48 47.16 48.56
#